data_AF-A0A2A2LZN4-F1
#
_entry.id   AF-A0A2A2LZN4-F1
#
_cell.length_a   1.000
_cell.length_b   1.000
_cell.length_c   1.000
_cell.angle_alpha   90.00
_cell.angle_beta   90.00
_cell.angle_gamma   90.00
#
_symmetry.space_group_name_H-M   'P 1'
#
loop_
_entity.id
_entity.type
_entity.pdbx_description
1 polymer ?
#
loop_
_entity_poly.entity_id
_entity_poly.type
_entity_poly.pdbx_seq_one_letter_code
_entity_poly.pdbx_strand_id
1 'polypeptide(L)'
;MMCISVASQFDANLQNIKASLCSEVPFVVVGMEIEKRTEKFDEFMPMPENEAKKRAHLQGANTYVECSERTGEGIEDAFEEAFTIGRQFAIEHIRRRREAAKMTTIDKNCSDAKQDGINACITQ
;
A
#
# COMPACT_ATOMS: atom_id res chain seq x y z
N MET A 1 3.44 5.43 3.64
CA MET A 1 2.53 5.93 4.69
C MET A 1 2.08 7.32 4.27
N MET A 2 0.82 7.66 4.52
CA MET A 2 0.23 8.98 4.23
C MET A 2 -0.35 9.55 5.52
N CYS A 3 0.20 10.65 6.01
CA CYS A 3 -0.23 11.28 7.26
C CYS A 3 -1.23 12.40 6.97
N ILE A 4 -2.31 12.44 7.74
CA ILE A 4 -3.42 13.39 7.61
C ILE A 4 -3.77 13.92 8.99
N SER A 5 -4.07 15.21 9.10
CA SER A 5 -4.58 15.78 10.35
C SER A 5 -6.05 15.38 10.55
N VAL A 6 -6.44 14.83 11.71
CA VAL A 6 -7.86 14.62 12.04
C VAL A 6 -8.54 15.89 12.54
N ALA A 7 -7.75 16.91 12.88
CA ALA A 7 -8.23 18.19 13.39
C ALA A 7 -8.83 19.09 12.29
N SER A 8 -8.49 18.82 11.03
CA SER A 8 -9.09 19.48 9.87
C SER A 8 -9.99 18.51 9.11
N GLN A 9 -11.16 18.98 8.68
CA GLN A 9 -11.97 18.20 7.75
C GLN A 9 -11.20 18.05 6.45
N PHE A 10 -10.79 16.81 6.18
CA PHE A 10 -10.02 16.39 5.03
C PHE A 10 -10.49 17.05 3.73
N ASP A 11 -9.59 17.78 3.09
CA ASP A 11 -9.85 18.39 1.79
C ASP A 11 -9.96 17.30 0.72
N ALA A 12 -11.00 17.36 -0.11
CA ALA A 12 -11.36 16.28 -1.05
C ALA A 12 -10.29 16.00 -2.13
N ASN A 13 -9.22 16.79 -2.19
CA ASN A 13 -8.22 16.80 -3.26
C ASN A 13 -7.12 15.73 -3.14
N LEU A 14 -7.10 14.92 -2.08
CA LEU A 14 -6.08 13.88 -1.90
C LEU A 14 -6.22 12.67 -2.85
N GLN A 15 -7.39 12.49 -3.49
CA GLN A 15 -7.64 11.41 -4.46
C GLN A 15 -6.62 11.39 -5.61
N ASN A 16 -6.06 12.55 -5.95
CA ASN A 16 -5.14 12.71 -7.08
C ASN A 16 -3.70 12.23 -6.78
N ILE A 17 -3.32 12.09 -5.50
CA ILE A 17 -1.93 11.74 -5.13
C ILE A 17 -1.66 10.25 -5.37
N LYS A 18 -2.62 9.38 -5.04
CA LYS A 18 -2.46 7.93 -5.26
C LYS A 18 -2.43 7.56 -6.75
N ALA A 19 -3.27 8.20 -7.55
CA ALA A 19 -3.41 7.90 -8.97
C ALA A 19 -2.15 8.25 -9.80
N SER A 20 -1.35 9.22 -9.37
CA SER A 20 -0.21 9.73 -10.15
C SER A 20 1.15 9.12 -9.83
N LEU A 21 1.36 8.57 -8.62
CA LEU A 21 2.70 8.22 -8.15
C LEU A 21 2.92 6.73 -7.82
N CYS A 22 1.90 6.01 -7.31
CA CYS A 22 2.12 4.69 -6.67
C CYS A 22 0.88 3.77 -6.73
N SER A 23 0.34 3.45 -7.91
CA SER A 23 -0.90 2.66 -8.02
C SER A 23 -0.81 1.24 -7.44
N GLU A 24 0.38 0.64 -7.42
CA GLU A 24 0.61 -0.74 -6.96
C GLU A 24 1.19 -0.86 -5.54
N VAL A 25 1.66 0.25 -4.96
CA VAL A 25 2.33 0.21 -3.66
C VAL A 25 1.26 0.32 -2.56
N PRO A 26 1.21 -0.63 -1.61
CA PRO A 26 0.27 -0.52 -0.50
C PRO A 26 0.65 0.64 0.40
N PHE A 27 -0.34 1.23 1.06
CA PHE A 27 -0.10 2.33 1.96
C PHE A 27 -1.11 2.33 3.11
N VAL A 28 -0.63 2.89 4.21
CA VAL A 28 -1.38 3.13 5.44
C VAL A 28 -1.68 4.62 5.51
N VAL A 29 -2.90 4.98 5.89
CA VAL A 29 -3.27 6.35 6.25
C VAL A 29 -3.16 6.50 7.76
N VAL A 30 -2.50 7.56 8.22
CA VAL A 30 -2.32 7.88 9.63
C VAL A 30 -3.06 9.17 9.96
N GLY A 31 -4.04 9.09 10.84
CA GLY A 31 -4.69 10.25 11.44
C GLY A 31 -3.85 10.82 12.59
N MET A 32 -3.29 12.00 12.40
CA MET A 32 -2.49 12.74 13.39
C MET A 32 -3.37 13.67 14.22
N GLU A 33 -2.85 14.17 15.35
CA GLU A 33 -3.49 15.18 16.20
C GLU A 33 -4.83 14.71 16.83
N ILE A 34 -4.94 13.43 17.18
CA ILE A 34 -6.16 12.85 17.77
C ILE A 34 -6.64 13.54 19.04
N GLU A 35 -5.73 14.12 19.81
CA GLU A 35 -6.07 14.89 21.01
C GLU A 35 -7.05 16.04 20.71
N LYS A 36 -6.99 16.60 19.49
CA LYS A 36 -7.78 17.76 19.07
C LYS A 36 -9.25 17.42 18.91
N ARG A 37 -9.63 16.13 18.91
CA ARG A 37 -11.04 15.70 19.01
C ARG A 37 -11.65 15.98 20.37
N THR A 38 -10.83 15.95 21.41
CA THR A 38 -11.27 16.15 22.79
C THR A 38 -11.08 17.60 23.24
N GLU A 39 -10.17 18.33 22.61
CA GLU A 39 -9.94 19.74 22.84
C GLU A 39 -11.06 20.57 22.19
N LYS A 40 -11.84 21.30 23.00
CA LYS A 40 -12.91 22.18 22.52
C LYS A 40 -12.31 23.43 21.89
N PHE A 41 -12.03 23.39 20.59
CA PHE A 41 -11.78 24.59 19.81
C PHE A 41 -13.07 24.97 19.08
N ASP A 42 -13.57 26.19 19.34
CA ASP A 42 -14.84 26.70 18.80
C ASP A 42 -14.87 26.79 17.25
N GLU A 43 -13.73 26.61 16.59
CA GLU A 43 -13.55 26.87 15.15
C GLU A 43 -13.24 25.62 14.31
N PHE A 44 -12.93 24.47 14.94
CA PHE A 44 -12.60 23.23 14.24
C PHE A 44 -13.61 22.15 14.58
N MET A 45 -14.23 21.56 13.55
CA MET A 45 -14.97 20.30 13.69
C MET A 45 -14.04 19.15 13.35
N PRO A 46 -13.38 18.53 14.35
CA PRO A 46 -12.47 17.42 14.13
C PRO A 46 -13.25 16.23 13.56
N MET A 47 -12.62 15.51 12.65
CA MET A 47 -13.25 14.39 11.97
C MET A 47 -13.41 13.21 12.93
N PRO A 48 -14.62 12.63 13.07
CA PRO A 48 -14.83 11.40 13.83
C PRO A 48 -13.99 10.23 13.29
N GLU A 49 -13.53 9.34 14.18
CA GLU A 49 -12.68 8.18 13.81
C GLU A 49 -13.30 7.31 12.72
N ASN A 50 -14.59 6.98 12.88
CA ASN A 50 -15.33 6.15 11.93
C ASN A 50 -15.40 6.78 10.54
N GLU A 51 -15.52 8.11 10.46
CA GLU A 51 -15.50 8.85 9.22
C GLU A 51 -14.11 8.89 8.60
N ALA A 52 -13.07 9.13 9.40
CA ALA A 52 -11.68 9.13 8.94
C ALA A 52 -11.28 7.76 8.36
N LYS A 53 -11.62 6.69 9.07
CA LYS A 53 -11.42 5.30 8.62
C LYS A 53 -12.17 5.02 7.32
N LYS A 54 -13.44 5.43 7.21
CA LYS A 54 -14.22 5.29 5.98
C LYS A 54 -13.58 6.03 4.81
N ARG A 55 -13.11 7.27 5.02
CA ARG A 55 -12.43 8.06 4.00
C ARG A 55 -11.11 7.41 3.56
N ALA A 56 -10.30 6.91 4.50
CA ALA A 56 -9.07 6.19 4.18
C ALA A 56 -9.32 4.94 3.31
N HIS A 57 -10.35 4.16 3.63
CA HIS A 57 -10.76 3.02 2.80
C HIS A 57 -11.24 3.45 1.40
N LEU A 58 -11.96 4.57 1.27
CA LEU A 58 -12.37 5.10 -0.03
C LEU A 58 -11.19 5.54 -0.89
N GLN A 59 -10.05 5.93 -0.29
CA GLN A 59 -8.79 6.18 -1.01
C GLN A 59 -8.07 4.87 -1.40
N GLY A 60 -8.58 3.72 -0.96
CA GLY A 60 -7.96 2.41 -1.13
C GLY A 60 -6.67 2.26 -0.32
N ALA A 61 -6.61 2.88 0.85
CA ALA A 61 -5.60 2.53 1.85
C ALA A 61 -5.82 1.08 2.30
N ASN A 62 -4.73 0.40 2.64
CA ASN A 62 -4.79 -0.96 3.20
C ASN A 62 -5.44 -0.95 4.59
N THR A 63 -5.15 0.11 5.36
CA THR A 63 -5.67 0.29 6.72
C THR A 63 -5.58 1.76 7.13
N TYR A 64 -6.16 2.05 8.29
CA TYR A 64 -6.18 3.34 8.94
C TYR A 64 -5.79 3.16 10.40
N VAL A 65 -4.89 4.01 10.86
CA VAL A 65 -4.37 4.06 12.24
C VAL A 65 -4.34 5.52 12.67
N GLU A 66 -4.37 5.76 13.96
CA GLU A 66 -4.32 7.11 14.50
C GLU A 66 -3.19 7.25 15.50
N CYS A 67 -2.66 8.46 15.60
CA CYS A 67 -1.64 8.77 16.57
C CYS A 67 -1.69 10.23 17.01
N SER A 68 -0.99 10.50 18.10
CA SER A 68 -0.68 11.84 18.57
C SER A 68 0.83 11.95 18.71
N GLU A 69 1.44 12.80 17.89
CA GLU A 69 2.84 13.18 18.06
C GLU A 69 3.09 13.91 19.39
N ARG A 70 2.04 14.48 19.99
CA ARG A 70 2.11 15.21 21.26
C ARG A 70 2.10 14.27 22.47
N THR A 71 1.23 13.27 22.50
CA THR A 71 1.14 12.34 23.63
C THR A 71 2.03 11.10 23.45
N GLY A 72 2.44 10.81 22.20
CA GLY A 72 3.13 9.58 21.84
C GLY A 72 2.20 8.41 21.54
N GLU A 73 0.88 8.58 21.73
CA GLU A 73 -0.13 7.54 21.49
C GLU A 73 -0.14 7.13 20.02
N GLY A 74 -0.18 5.82 19.75
CA GLY A 74 -0.36 5.26 18.41
C GLY A 74 0.80 5.43 17.43
N ILE A 75 1.92 6.06 17.83
CA ILE A 75 3.09 6.25 16.95
C ILE A 75 3.68 4.88 16.57
N GLU A 76 3.94 4.03 17.56
CA GLU A 76 4.51 2.69 17.31
C GLU A 76 3.57 1.85 16.44
N ASP A 77 2.28 1.84 16.74
CA ASP A 77 1.25 1.14 15.96
C ASP A 77 1.26 1.58 14.49
N ALA A 78 1.39 2.89 14.24
CA ALA A 78 1.43 3.40 12.88
C ALA A 78 2.63 2.88 12.08
N PHE A 79 3.82 2.82 12.72
CA PHE A 79 5.02 2.29 12.09
C PHE A 79 4.97 0.76 11.94
N GLU A 80 4.51 0.03 12.94
CA GLU A 80 4.41 -1.42 12.91
C GLU A 80 3.44 -1.88 11.82
N GLU A 81 2.30 -1.22 11.68
CA GLU A 81 1.30 -1.54 10.67
C GLU A 81 1.84 -1.26 9.25
N ALA A 82 2.51 -0.11 9.06
CA ALA A 82 3.16 0.21 7.79
C ALA A 82 4.27 -0.79 7.44
N PHE A 83 5.06 -1.21 8.43
CA PHE A 83 6.11 -2.21 8.25
C PHE A 83 5.52 -3.57 7.89
N THR A 84 4.48 -4.01 8.59
CA THR A 84 3.81 -5.30 8.37
C THR A 84 3.27 -5.40 6.94
N ILE A 85 2.55 -4.37 6.49
CA ILE A 85 2.00 -4.29 5.13
C ILE A 85 3.13 -4.23 4.09
N GLY A 86 4.12 -3.38 4.30
CA GLY A 86 5.26 -3.24 3.39
C GLY A 86 6.06 -4.54 3.24
N ARG A 87 6.28 -5.25 4.36
CA ARG A 87 6.97 -6.54 4.39
C ARG A 87 6.20 -7.61 3.61
N GLN A 88 4.89 -7.72 3.85
CA GLN A 88 4.06 -8.69 3.15
C GLN A 88 4.05 -8.44 1.63
N PHE A 89 3.93 -7.17 1.24
CA PHE A 89 4.01 -6.79 -0.16
C PHE A 89 5.37 -7.11 -0.79
N ALA A 90 6.47 -6.82 -0.11
CA ALA A 90 7.81 -7.14 -0.60
C ALA A 90 8.01 -8.64 -0.82
N ILE A 91 7.53 -9.49 0.10
CA ILE A 91 7.60 -10.95 0.00
C ILE A 91 6.82 -11.44 -1.23
N GLU A 92 5.57 -10.98 -1.38
CA GLU A 92 4.74 -11.34 -2.54
C GLU A 92 5.34 -10.86 -3.86
N HIS A 93 5.93 -9.66 -3.88
CA HIS A 93 6.56 -9.12 -5.07
C HIS A 93 7.79 -9.93 -5.50
N ILE A 94 8.62 -10.35 -4.54
CA ILE A 94 9.76 -11.23 -4.80
C ILE A 94 9.27 -12.59 -5.31
N ARG A 95 8.21 -13.15 -4.71
CA ARG A 95 7.63 -14.43 -5.13
C ARG A 95 7.14 -14.37 -6.57
N ARG A 96 6.33 -13.37 -6.92
CA ARG A 96 5.81 -13.16 -8.28
C ARG A 96 6.93 -13.02 -9.31
N ARG A 97 7.98 -12.26 -8.99
CA ARG A 97 9.16 -12.12 -9.87
C ARG A 97 9.88 -13.44 -10.10
N ARG A 98 10.02 -14.28 -9.06
CA ARG A 98 10.63 -15.61 -9.19
C ARG A 98 9.78 -16.56 -10.03
N GLU A 99 8.47 -16.53 -9.86
CA GLU A 99 7.53 -17.35 -10.64
C GLU A 99 7.51 -16.94 -12.11
N ALA A 100 7.49 -15.64 -12.40
CA ALA A 100 7.61 -15.12 -13.75
C ALA A 100 8.92 -15.58 -14.42
N ALA A 101 10.06 -15.48 -13.72
CA ALA A 101 11.35 -15.92 -14.24
C ALA A 101 11.42 -17.44 -14.52
N LYS A 102 10.77 -18.26 -13.69
CA LYS A 102 10.65 -19.71 -13.93
C LYS A 102 9.84 -20.01 -15.18
N MET A 103 8.69 -19.35 -15.34
CA MET A 103 7.84 -19.51 -16.52
C MET A 103 8.61 -19.19 -17.80
N THR A 104 9.35 -18.07 -17.81
CA THR A 104 10.16 -17.67 -18.99
C THR A 104 11.26 -18.68 -19.32
N THR A 105 11.85 -19.33 -18.30
CA THR A 105 12.85 -20.38 -18.53
C THR A 105 12.21 -21.65 -19.12
N ILE A 106 11.03 -22.03 -18.65
CA ILE A 106 10.28 -23.18 -19.17
C ILE A 106 9.91 -22.94 -20.64
N ASP A 107 9.42 -21.75 -20.98
CA ASP A 107 9.06 -21.40 -22.36
C ASP A 107 10.27 -21.50 -23.30
N LYS A 108 11.43 -20.98 -22.88
CA LYS A 108 12.69 -21.10 -23.63
C LYS A 108 13.13 -22.55 -23.83
N ASN A 109 13.13 -23.34 -22.77
CA ASN A 109 13.50 -24.75 -22.86
C ASN A 109 12.55 -25.54 -23.79
N CYS A 110 11.26 -25.19 -23.79
CA CYS A 110 10.27 -25.80 -24.66
C CYS A 110 10.48 -25.41 -26.13
N SER A 111 10.84 -24.15 -26.42
CA SER A 111 11.19 -23.71 -27.77
C SER A 111 12.47 -24.35 -28.28
N ASP A 112 13.49 -24.48 -27.43
CA ASP A 112 14.79 -25.06 -27.80
C ASP A 112 14.64 -26.55 -28.11
N ALA A 113 13.92 -27.29 -27.26
CA ALA A 113 13.63 -28.71 -27.49
C ALA A 113 12.84 -28.96 -28.80
N LYS A 114 11.96 -28.02 -29.18
CA LYS A 114 11.21 -28.10 -30.44
C LYS A 114 12.10 -27.85 -31.65
N GLN A 115 13.06 -26.93 -31.56
CA GLN A 115 14.02 -26.65 -32.62
C GLN A 115 15.00 -27.81 -32.82
N ASP A 116 15.50 -28.41 -31.73
CA ASP A 116 16.39 -29.57 -31.79
C ASP A 116 15.71 -30.79 -32.44
N GLY A 117 14.42 -31.02 -32.12
CA GLY A 117 13.64 -32.07 -32.76
C GLY A 117 13.44 -31.86 -34.27
N ILE A 118 13.26 -30.61 -34.70
CA ILE A 118 13.17 -30.26 -36.13
C ILE A 118 14.52 -30.49 -36.83
N ASN A 119 15.62 -30.04 -36.23
CA ASN A 119 16.96 -30.21 -36.79
C ASN A 119 17.35 -31.70 -36.95
N ALA A 120 16.98 -32.54 -35.97
CA ALA A 120 17.21 -33.98 -36.03
C ALA A 120 16.40 -34.69 -37.13
N CYS A 121 15.23 -34.15 -37.50
CA CYS A 121 14.38 -34.71 -38.55
C CYS A 121 14.84 -34.33 -39.97
N ILE A 122 15.53 -33.19 -40.13
CA ILE A 122 16.05 -32.71 -41.43
C ILE A 122 17.38 -33.39 -41.80
N THR A 123 18.08 -33.96 -40.83
CA THR A 123 19.39 -34.61 -41.02
C THR A 123 19.32 -36.11 -41.33
N GLN A 124 18.12 -36.68 -41.49
CA GLN A 124 17.88 -38.04 -41.98
C GLN A 124 17.41 -38.03 -43.44
#